data_AF-A5HKL3-F1
#
_entry.id   AF-A5HKL3-F1
#
_cell.length_a   1.000
_cell.length_b   1.000
_cell.length_c   1.000
_cell.angle_alpha   90.00
_cell.angle_beta   90.00
_cell.angle_gamma   90.00
#
_symmetry.space_group_name_H-M   'P 1'
#
loop_
_entity.id
_entity.type
_entity.pdbx_description
1 polymer ?
#
loop_
_entity_poly.entity_id
_entity_poly.type
_entity_poly.pdbx_seq_one_letter_code
_entity_poly.pdbx_strand_id
1 'polypeptide(L)'
;SSFSCHPKNVSIPVESCGISGCVHTTICEGRCYHEDPNYISYEDHPKEKICSGDWSYEVKFIEGCPVGFKYPVAKSCECTTCNTRTTYCGRLPEHIPS
;
A
#
# COMPACT_ATOMS: atom_id res chain seq x y z
N SER A 1 4.01 -13.76 -17.00
CA SER A 1 4.76 -12.66 -16.38
C SER A 1 4.38 -12.59 -14.91
N SER A 2 5.29 -12.89 -13.98
CA SER A 2 5.09 -12.61 -12.56
C SER A 2 5.70 -11.24 -12.30
N PHE A 3 4.88 -10.21 -12.05
CA PHE A 3 5.39 -8.88 -11.73
C PHE A 3 5.97 -8.90 -10.32
N SER A 4 7.27 -8.67 -10.21
CA SER A 4 7.97 -8.40 -8.93
C SER A 4 7.32 -7.20 -8.23
N CYS A 5 7.50 -7.07 -6.92
CA CYS A 5 7.06 -5.88 -6.20
C CYS A 5 7.63 -4.60 -6.85
N HIS A 6 6.76 -3.66 -7.21
CA HIS A 6 7.13 -2.42 -7.89
C HIS A 6 6.13 -1.29 -7.58
N PRO A 7 6.52 -0.03 -7.78
CA PRO A 7 5.59 1.08 -7.73
C PRO A 7 4.62 1.07 -8.91
N LYS A 8 3.32 1.22 -8.64
CA LYS A 8 2.26 1.28 -9.63
C LYS A 8 1.44 2.56 -9.48
N ASN A 9 1.22 3.25 -10.60
CA ASN A 9 0.34 4.40 -10.65
C ASN A 9 -1.13 3.97 -10.59
N VAL A 10 -1.90 4.63 -9.74
CA VAL A 10 -3.33 4.40 -9.52
C VAL A 10 -4.07 5.72 -9.39
N SER A 11 -5.38 5.67 -9.61
CA SER A 11 -6.30 6.75 -9.29
C SER A 11 -7.14 6.32 -8.09
N ILE A 12 -7.13 7.10 -7.01
CA ILE A 12 -7.89 6.79 -5.79
C ILE A 12 -9.03 7.81 -5.67
N PRO A 13 -10.29 7.38 -5.48
CA PRO A 13 -11.39 8.27 -5.18
C PRO A 13 -11.19 8.88 -3.79
N VAL A 14 -11.44 10.18 -3.69
CA VAL A 14 -11.29 10.96 -2.45
C VAL A 14 -12.50 11.88 -2.28
N GLU A 15 -12.80 12.22 -1.04
CA GLU A 15 -13.85 13.19 -0.71
C GLU A 15 -13.29 14.20 0.27
N SER A 16 -13.51 15.49 -0.02
CA SER A 16 -13.19 16.60 0.90
C SER A 16 -14.24 17.69 0.75
N CYS A 17 -14.65 18.30 1.85
CA CYS A 17 -15.76 19.27 1.87
C CYS A 17 -17.09 18.73 1.26
N GLY A 18 -17.33 17.42 1.26
CA GLY A 18 -18.48 16.81 0.57
C GLY A 18 -18.39 16.82 -0.96
N ILE A 19 -17.22 17.17 -1.51
CA ILE A 19 -16.93 17.13 -2.94
C ILE A 19 -16.09 15.89 -3.21
N SER A 20 -16.57 15.02 -4.10
CA SER A 20 -15.82 13.87 -4.56
C SER A 20 -14.83 14.27 -5.66
N GLY A 21 -13.67 13.63 -5.68
CA GLY A 21 -12.67 13.78 -6.72
C GLY A 21 -11.76 12.57 -6.79
N CYS A 22 -10.70 12.68 -7.59
CA CYS A 22 -9.68 11.63 -7.71
C CYS A 22 -8.28 12.21 -7.50
N VAL A 23 -7.41 11.39 -6.90
CA VAL A 23 -5.98 11.65 -6.81
C VAL A 23 -5.21 10.59 -7.58
N HIS A 24 -4.34 11.03 -8.48
CA HIS A 24 -3.36 10.18 -9.12
C HIS A 24 -2.17 10.05 -8.16
N THR A 25 -1.88 8.82 -7.74
CA THR A 25 -0.80 8.52 -6.81
C THR A 25 -0.13 7.21 -7.20
N THR A 26 0.88 6.81 -6.44
CA THR A 26 1.63 5.57 -6.63
C THR A 26 1.46 4.69 -5.39
N ILE A 27 1.21 3.39 -5.60
CA ILE A 27 1.14 2.35 -4.56
C ILE A 27 2.16 1.24 -4.84
N CYS A 28 2.37 0.33 -3.90
CA CYS A 28 3.14 -0.89 -4.16
C CYS A 28 2.23 -2.01 -4.65
N GLU A 29 2.60 -2.63 -5.78
CA GLU A 29 1.92 -3.80 -6.33
C GLU A 29 2.95 -4.84 -6.78
N GLY A 30 2.63 -6.12 -6.60
CA GLY A 30 3.40 -7.22 -7.16
C GLY A 30 3.38 -8.42 -6.24
N ARG A 31 4.23 -9.39 -6.59
CA ARG A 31 4.37 -10.65 -5.84
C ARG A 31 5.70 -10.69 -5.09
N CYS A 32 5.65 -11.25 -3.89
CA CYS A 32 6.82 -11.58 -3.09
C CYS A 32 6.98 -13.09 -2.99
N TYR A 33 8.22 -13.53 -2.80
CA TYR A 33 8.49 -14.93 -2.54
C TYR A 33 8.23 -15.23 -1.06
N HIS A 34 7.54 -16.35 -0.81
CA HIS A 34 7.27 -16.88 0.52
C HIS A 34 7.51 -18.39 0.45
N GLU A 35 8.06 -18.95 1.52
CA GLU A 35 8.29 -20.39 1.67
C GLU A 35 7.65 -20.84 2.98
N ASP A 36 6.88 -21.92 2.93
CA ASP A 36 6.34 -22.57 4.12
C ASP A 36 7.35 -23.64 4.56
N PRO A 37 8.02 -23.49 5.71
CA PRO A 37 9.05 -24.41 6.13
C PRO A 37 8.45 -25.80 6.46
N ASN A 38 8.99 -26.85 5.83
CA ASN A 38 8.58 -28.24 6.09
C ASN A 38 8.88 -28.72 7.52
N TYR A 39 9.75 -28.04 8.26
CA TYR A 39 10.12 -28.36 9.64
C TYR A 39 9.87 -27.14 10.53
N ILE A 40 8.94 -27.29 11.49
CA ILE A 40 8.60 -26.26 12.46
C ILE A 40 9.62 -26.31 13.61
N SER A 41 10.70 -25.56 13.46
CA SER A 41 11.59 -25.21 14.57
C SER A 41 11.02 -23.99 15.30
N TYR A 42 10.98 -24.02 16.64
CA TYR A 42 10.51 -22.89 17.46
C TYR A 42 11.35 -21.61 17.27
N GLU A 43 12.56 -21.71 16.71
CA GLU A 43 13.51 -20.59 16.72
C GLU A 43 13.58 -19.76 15.42
N ASP A 44 13.03 -20.22 14.29
CA ASP A 44 13.21 -19.50 13.01
C ASP A 44 12.03 -19.72 12.04
N HIS A 45 10.86 -19.21 12.41
CA HIS A 45 9.82 -19.03 11.39
C HIS A 45 10.22 -17.89 10.45
N PRO A 46 10.37 -18.13 9.14
CA PRO A 46 10.70 -17.08 8.19
C PRO A 46 9.59 -16.02 8.23
N LYS A 47 9.97 -14.78 8.53
CA LYS A 47 9.03 -13.66 8.51
C LYS A 47 8.51 -13.49 7.08
N GLU A 48 7.23 -13.79 6.87
CA GLU A 48 6.57 -13.55 5.59
C GLU A 48 6.76 -12.09 5.17
N LYS A 49 7.14 -11.91 3.90
CA LYS A 49 7.37 -10.59 3.30
C LYS A 49 6.19 -10.25 2.41
N ILE A 50 5.73 -9.01 2.49
CA ILE A 50 4.70 -8.46 1.62
C ILE A 50 5.31 -7.42 0.67
N CYS A 51 4.60 -7.10 -0.41
CA CYS A 51 4.99 -5.98 -1.25
C CYS A 51 4.64 -4.65 -0.56
N SER A 52 5.65 -3.94 -0.08
CA SER A 52 5.52 -2.67 0.65
C SER A 52 6.79 -1.84 0.47
N GLY A 53 6.93 -0.69 1.12
CA GLY A 53 8.14 0.13 0.99
C GLY A 53 7.95 1.52 1.59
N ASP A 54 8.88 2.43 1.28
CA ASP A 54 8.81 3.80 1.78
C ASP A 54 7.66 4.56 1.12
N TRP A 55 7.00 5.39 1.91
CA TRP A 55 5.93 6.25 1.44
C TRP A 55 5.89 7.55 2.24
N SER A 56 5.30 8.58 1.66
CA SER A 56 5.09 9.86 2.33
C SER A 56 3.71 10.41 2.04
N TYR A 57 3.23 11.31 2.90
CA TYR A 57 2.03 12.07 2.60
C TYR A 57 2.33 13.24 1.67
N GLU A 58 1.48 13.44 0.69
CA GLU A 58 1.39 14.66 -0.10
C GLU A 58 0.05 15.35 0.16
N VAL A 59 -0.04 16.64 -0.16
CA VAL A 59 -1.25 17.46 0.03
C VAL A 59 -1.81 17.85 -1.32
N LYS A 60 -3.13 17.67 -1.50
CA LYS A 60 -3.86 18.15 -2.68
C LYS A 60 -5.12 18.90 -2.25
N PHE A 61 -5.55 19.81 -3.11
CA PHE A 61 -6.79 20.56 -2.97
C PHE A 61 -7.76 20.12 -4.05
N ILE A 62 -9.02 19.92 -3.69
CA ILE A 62 -10.10 19.76 -4.65
C ILE A 62 -10.56 21.17 -5.03
N GLU A 63 -10.76 21.42 -6.32
CA GLU A 63 -11.29 22.71 -6.78
C GLU A 63 -12.62 23.01 -6.09
N GLY A 64 -12.75 24.19 -5.49
CA GLY A 64 -13.91 24.57 -4.69
C GLY A 64 -13.87 24.16 -3.20
N CYS A 65 -12.84 23.42 -2.74
CA CYS A 65 -12.65 23.10 -1.33
C CYS A 65 -11.39 23.79 -0.77
N PRO A 66 -11.50 24.67 0.23
CA PRO A 66 -10.35 25.36 0.81
C PRO A 66 -9.48 24.45 1.71
N VAL A 67 -9.95 23.24 2.01
CA VAL A 67 -9.26 22.28 2.88
C VAL A 67 -8.41 21.34 2.02
N GLY A 68 -7.10 21.42 2.21
CA GLY A 68 -6.17 20.45 1.64
C GLY A 68 -6.28 19.12 2.38
N PHE A 69 -6.30 18.02 1.63
CA PHE A 69 -6.29 16.67 2.21
C PHE A 69 -4.94 16.00 1.97
N LYS A 70 -4.57 15.09 2.88
CA LYS A 70 -3.33 14.31 2.78
C LYS A 70 -3.61 12.94 2.18
N TYR A 71 -2.78 12.50 1.24
CA TYR A 71 -2.87 11.16 0.64
C TYR A 71 -1.47 10.51 0.59
N PRO A 72 -1.38 9.18 0.74
CA PRO A 72 -0.10 8.48 0.71
C PRO A 72 0.42 8.33 -0.73
N VAL A 73 1.74 8.42 -0.88
CA VAL A 73 2.47 8.20 -2.12
C VAL A 73 3.65 7.29 -1.86
N ALA A 74 3.66 6.12 -2.51
CA ALA A 74 4.81 5.21 -2.46
C ALA A 74 6.02 5.84 -3.16
N LYS A 75 7.17 5.80 -2.49
CA LYS A 75 8.46 6.32 -2.97
C LYS A 75 9.40 5.18 -3.38
N SER A 76 9.29 4.04 -2.71
CA SER A 76 9.99 2.80 -3.05
C SER A 76 9.06 1.61 -2.78
N CYS A 77 9.30 0.49 -3.47
CA CYS A 77 8.56 -0.74 -3.26
C CYS A 77 9.52 -1.94 -3.32
N GLU A 78 9.42 -2.80 -2.33
CA GLU A 78 10.25 -3.98 -2.12
C GLU A 78 9.48 -5.06 -1.34
N CYS A 79 10.04 -6.27 -1.30
CA CYS A 79 9.50 -7.33 -0.44
C CYS A 79 10.06 -7.17 0.97
N THR A 80 9.22 -6.68 1.88
CA THR A 80 9.60 -6.36 3.26
C THR A 80 8.52 -6.78 4.26
N THR A 81 8.82 -6.75 5.55
CA THR A 81 7.84 -7.05 6.60
C THR A 81 6.80 -5.95 6.70
N CYS A 82 5.54 -6.30 6.90
CA CYS A 82 4.48 -5.32 7.08
C CYS A 82 4.68 -4.51 8.38
N ASN A 83 4.69 -3.18 8.25
CA ASN A 83 4.81 -2.28 9.40
C ASN A 83 3.43 -2.05 10.06
N THR A 84 3.15 -2.77 11.14
CA THR A 84 1.86 -2.71 11.86
C THR A 84 1.58 -1.37 12.52
N ARG A 85 2.56 -0.47 12.66
CA ARG A 85 2.35 0.87 13.22
C ARG A 85 1.74 1.84 12.21
N THR A 86 2.00 1.60 10.93
CA THR A 86 1.68 2.55 9.85
C THR A 86 0.78 1.94 8.77
N THR A 87 0.59 0.63 8.79
CA THR A 87 -0.08 -0.12 7.73
C THR A 87 -0.97 -1.18 8.36
N TYR A 88 -2.19 -1.32 7.83
CA TYR A 88 -3.07 -2.44 8.20
C TYR A 88 -2.50 -3.74 7.61
N CYS A 89 -1.98 -4.59 8.49
CA CYS A 89 -1.43 -5.89 8.14
C CYS A 89 -2.50 -6.96 8.38
N GLY A 90 -3.24 -7.33 7.35
CA GLY A 90 -4.30 -8.32 7.44
C GLY A 90 -4.54 -9.02 6.12
N ARG A 91 -5.52 -9.93 6.09
CA ARG A 91 -6.00 -10.50 4.85
C ARG A 91 -6.53 -9.37 3.95
N LEU A 92 -6.28 -9.50 2.65
CA LEU A 92 -6.86 -8.64 1.63
C LEU A 92 -8.38 -8.54 1.88
N PRO A 93 -8.93 -7.34 2.12
CA PRO A 93 -10.37 -7.17 2.21
C PRO A 93 -10.98 -7.55 0.85
N GLU A 94 -12.05 -8.33 0.84
CA GLU A 94 -12.74 -8.70 -0.42
C GLU A 94 -13.26 -7.47 -1.18
N HIS A 95 -13.41 -6.33 -0.50
CA HIS A 95 -13.70 -5.03 -1.11
C HIS A 95 -12.43 -4.23 -1.34
N ILE A 96 -11.86 -4.37 -2.54
CA ILE A 96 -11.02 -3.34 -3.13
C ILE A 96 -11.97 -2.35 -3.81
N PRO A 97 -12.06 -1.07 -3.41
CA PRO A 97 -12.85 -0.09 -4.13
C PRO A 97 -12.31 0.07 -5.55
N SER A 98 -13.17 -0.20 -6.53
CA SER A 98 -12.91 -0.01 -7.97
C SER A 98 -12.94 1.45 -8.38
#